data_AF-A0A5M8SLR7-F1
#
_entry.id   AF-A0A5M8SLR7-F1
#
_cell.length_a   1.000
_cell.length_b   1.000
_cell.length_c   1.000
_cell.angle_alpha   90.00
_cell.angle_beta   90.00
_cell.angle_gamma   90.00
#
_symmetry.space_group_name_H-M   'P 1'
#
loop_
_entity.id
_entity.type
_entity.pdbx_description
1 polymer ?
#
loop_
_entity_poly.entity_id
_entity_poly.type
_entity_poly.pdbx_seq_one_letter_code
_entity_poly.pdbx_strand_id
1 'polypeptide(L)'
;MKKTVAAKPKLVQISTGYGKPAENSPVIPRNKYVEIRQDKPKGKNERDWPEYKTCKYTAEAIVTEGTEKGEIRKICANPECPIHHPKRQNQHNHADAAFKAEQEKRRREEALAQATGLRVLKAIGEAVPVRLMKRDLLFVAQRLTTMLDERRLAVLVRQHGINKPKDGEAPAKVLAAFLPKAEESKLGCIVVETAILLSMHNQTDAARVLRDAAQVYKVDVDSISARVKQEFAAKEKGTPAKKTTPKPQAKSSKKAVA
;
A
#
# COMPACT_ATOMS: atom_id res chain seq x y z
N MET A 1 72.39 39.77 4.18
CA MET A 1 72.02 38.82 3.11
C MET A 1 70.49 38.71 3.04
N LYS A 2 69.84 39.28 2.03
CA LYS A 2 68.38 39.15 1.82
C LYS A 2 68.16 38.16 0.65
N LYS A 3 67.54 37.01 0.93
CA LYS A 3 67.13 36.04 -0.10
C LYS A 3 65.94 36.62 -0.88
N THR A 4 66.11 36.75 -2.19
CA THR A 4 65.07 37.07 -3.16
C THR A 4 64.12 35.88 -3.26
N VAL A 5 62.87 36.05 -2.84
CA VAL A 5 61.81 35.04 -3.02
C VAL A 5 61.31 35.13 -4.45
N ALA A 6 61.46 34.03 -5.20
CA ALA A 6 61.00 33.89 -6.58
C ALA A 6 59.48 34.07 -6.68
N ALA A 7 59.03 34.67 -7.79
CA ALA A 7 57.62 34.94 -8.07
C ALA A 7 56.75 33.69 -7.93
N LYS A 8 55.68 33.78 -7.11
CA LYS A 8 54.73 32.68 -6.88
C LYS A 8 54.07 32.26 -8.20
N PRO A 9 54.09 30.97 -8.59
CA PRO A 9 53.33 30.50 -9.75
C PRO A 9 51.83 30.69 -9.49
N LYS A 10 51.11 31.15 -10.52
CA LYS A 10 49.66 31.41 -10.47
C LYS A 10 48.91 30.07 -10.52
N LEU A 11 48.83 29.39 -9.38
CA LEU A 11 48.12 28.12 -9.23
C LEU A 11 46.60 28.32 -9.29
N VAL A 12 45.89 27.41 -9.94
CA VAL A 12 44.41 27.41 -10.03
C VAL A 12 43.83 27.10 -8.64
N GLN A 13 42.72 27.71 -8.25
CA GLN A 13 42.10 27.44 -6.94
C GLN A 13 40.92 26.47 -7.11
N ILE A 14 40.85 25.42 -6.27
CA ILE A 14 39.79 24.41 -6.32
C ILE A 14 39.14 24.20 -4.95
N SER A 15 37.88 23.80 -4.96
CA SER A 15 37.12 23.39 -3.77
C SER A 15 36.81 21.90 -3.84
N THR A 16 37.13 21.15 -2.78
CA THR A 16 36.78 19.72 -2.66
C THR A 16 35.42 19.51 -2.00
N GLY A 17 34.78 20.59 -1.52
CA GLY A 17 33.43 20.55 -0.94
C GLY A 17 32.32 20.37 -2.00
N TYR A 18 31.27 19.64 -1.65
CA TYR A 18 30.06 19.48 -2.48
C TYR A 18 29.11 20.71 -2.45
N GLY A 19 29.56 21.84 -1.91
CA GLY A 19 28.81 23.10 -1.84
C GLY A 19 29.03 24.00 -3.06
N LYS A 20 28.09 24.92 -3.32
CA LYS A 20 28.32 26.00 -4.29
C LYS A 20 29.32 27.00 -3.70
N PRO A 21 30.44 27.32 -4.38
CA PRO A 21 31.33 28.40 -3.97
C PRO A 21 30.57 29.74 -3.95
N ALA A 22 31.09 30.73 -3.21
CA ALA A 22 30.55 32.09 -3.21
C ALA A 22 30.45 32.64 -4.65
N GLU A 23 29.38 33.37 -4.95
CA GLU A 23 28.86 33.65 -6.31
C GLU A 23 29.80 34.45 -7.25
N ASN A 24 31.01 34.82 -6.82
CA ASN A 24 32.05 35.44 -7.65
C ASN A 24 33.47 34.98 -7.28
N SER A 25 33.61 33.78 -6.72
CA SER A 25 34.92 33.24 -6.29
C SER A 25 35.72 32.69 -7.49
N PRO A 26 37.05 32.95 -7.58
CA PRO A 26 37.93 32.34 -8.59
C PRO A 26 38.17 30.83 -8.37
N VAL A 27 37.45 30.21 -7.43
CA VAL A 27 37.58 28.81 -7.01
C VAL A 27 36.69 27.91 -7.86
N ILE A 28 37.28 26.87 -8.46
CA ILE A 28 36.56 25.89 -9.27
C ILE A 28 35.90 24.84 -8.35
N PRO A 29 34.59 24.61 -8.43
CA PRO A 29 33.88 23.63 -7.60
C PRO A 29 34.17 22.18 -8.01
N ARG A 30 33.99 21.25 -7.08
CA ARG A 30 34.27 19.81 -7.25
C ARG A 30 33.64 19.19 -8.50
N ASN A 31 32.46 19.63 -8.91
CA ASN A 31 31.75 19.10 -10.07
C ASN A 31 32.24 19.63 -11.43
N LYS A 32 33.19 20.57 -11.45
CA LYS A 32 33.71 21.21 -12.67
C LYS A 32 35.16 20.85 -13.01
N TYR A 33 35.78 19.93 -12.29
CA TYR A 33 37.12 19.44 -12.60
C TYR A 33 37.27 17.94 -12.33
N VAL A 34 38.17 17.31 -13.09
CA VAL A 34 38.59 15.91 -12.88
C VAL A 34 40.00 15.92 -12.30
N GLU A 35 40.20 15.17 -11.21
CA GLU A 35 41.51 15.01 -10.57
C GLU A 35 42.31 13.96 -11.31
N ILE A 36 43.54 14.32 -11.66
CA ILE A 36 44.49 13.43 -12.31
C ILE A 36 45.37 12.84 -11.21
N ARG A 37 45.14 11.55 -10.92
CA ARG A 37 45.88 10.79 -9.92
C ARG A 37 47.32 10.59 -10.38
N GLN A 38 48.27 10.78 -9.47
CA GLN A 38 49.68 10.54 -9.71
C GLN A 38 50.13 9.13 -9.27
N ASP A 39 49.26 8.42 -8.56
CA ASP A 39 49.51 7.04 -8.14
C ASP A 39 49.57 6.11 -9.35
N LYS A 40 50.43 5.09 -9.28
CA LYS A 40 50.47 4.06 -10.33
C LYS A 40 49.17 3.27 -10.30
N PRO A 41 48.46 3.11 -11.43
CA PRO A 41 47.26 2.27 -11.49
C PRO A 41 47.64 0.84 -11.10
N LYS A 42 46.83 0.22 -10.24
CA LYS A 42 47.08 -1.12 -9.70
C LYS A 42 46.64 -2.22 -10.69
N GLY A 43 45.76 -1.88 -11.64
CA GLY A 43 45.31 -2.80 -12.70
C GLY A 43 45.42 -2.23 -14.13
N LYS A 44 45.43 -3.13 -15.14
CA LYS A 44 45.45 -2.73 -16.57
C LYS A 44 44.26 -1.85 -16.96
N ASN A 45 43.08 -2.11 -16.42
CA ASN A 45 41.85 -1.37 -16.73
C ASN A 45 41.83 0.03 -16.09
N GLU A 46 42.49 0.22 -14.93
CA GLU A 46 42.57 1.52 -14.26
C GLU A 46 43.48 2.49 -15.03
N ARG A 47 44.50 1.98 -15.73
CA ARG A 47 45.37 2.79 -16.60
C ARG A 47 44.59 3.50 -17.71
N ASP A 48 43.47 2.93 -18.12
CA ASP A 48 42.63 3.51 -19.17
C ASP A 48 41.62 4.54 -18.67
N TRP A 49 41.47 4.70 -17.36
CA TRP A 49 40.53 5.66 -16.81
C TRP A 49 40.99 7.10 -17.03
N PRO A 50 40.04 8.03 -17.27
CA PRO A 50 40.34 9.45 -17.40
C PRO A 50 41.14 9.99 -16.22
N GLU A 51 40.92 9.50 -15.00
CA GLU A 51 41.62 9.96 -13.79
C GLU A 51 43.13 9.66 -13.78
N TYR A 52 43.62 8.75 -14.64
CA TYR A 52 45.06 8.43 -14.75
C TYR A 52 45.69 8.93 -16.05
N LYS A 53 44.91 9.59 -16.93
CA LYS A 53 45.39 10.13 -18.20
C LYS A 53 45.73 11.62 -18.02
N THR A 54 46.91 12.04 -18.44
CA THR A 54 47.24 13.46 -18.52
C THR A 54 46.70 14.04 -19.83
N CYS A 55 46.16 15.26 -19.78
CA CYS A 55 45.69 15.96 -20.97
C CYS A 55 46.45 17.28 -21.20
N LYS A 56 46.27 17.88 -22.38
CA LYS A 56 46.87 19.19 -22.74
C LYS A 56 46.43 20.34 -21.80
N TYR A 57 45.29 20.20 -21.15
CA TYR A 57 44.71 21.21 -20.25
C TYR A 57 44.95 20.90 -18.76
N THR A 58 45.94 20.04 -18.47
CA THR A 58 46.31 19.72 -17.09
C THR A 58 46.92 20.95 -16.43
N ALA A 59 46.37 21.37 -15.31
CA ALA A 59 46.88 22.46 -14.49
C ALA A 59 47.11 22.01 -13.06
N GLU A 60 48.08 22.62 -12.39
CA GLU A 60 48.28 22.48 -10.95
C GLU A 60 47.32 23.41 -10.22
N ALA A 61 46.52 22.83 -9.33
CA ALA A 61 45.55 23.55 -8.52
C ALA A 61 45.81 23.36 -7.03
N ILE A 62 45.59 24.42 -6.26
CA ILE A 62 45.64 24.42 -4.81
C ILE A 62 44.22 24.32 -4.24
N VAL A 63 44.01 23.42 -3.27
CA VAL A 63 42.73 23.29 -2.57
C VAL A 63 42.57 24.45 -1.60
N THR A 64 41.56 25.29 -1.81
CA THR A 64 41.30 26.47 -0.96
C THR A 64 40.17 26.24 0.05
N GLU A 65 39.34 25.22 -0.19
CA GLU A 65 38.14 24.90 0.59
C GLU A 65 38.00 23.37 0.75
N GLY A 66 37.69 22.91 1.97
CA GLY A 66 37.58 21.50 2.33
C GLY A 66 38.64 21.05 3.35
N THR A 67 38.64 19.76 3.68
CA THR A 67 39.55 19.14 4.66
C THR A 67 41.00 19.09 4.20
N GLU A 68 41.23 19.15 2.89
CA GLU A 68 42.55 19.05 2.23
C GLU A 68 43.15 20.43 1.87
N LYS A 69 42.77 21.48 2.60
CA LYS A 69 43.18 22.87 2.31
C LYS A 69 44.70 23.01 2.27
N GLY A 70 45.22 23.58 1.17
CA GLY A 70 46.64 23.82 0.94
C GLY A 70 47.35 22.74 0.11
N GLU A 71 46.69 21.63 -0.21
CA GLU A 71 47.27 20.61 -1.08
C GLU A 71 47.28 21.02 -2.55
N ILE A 72 48.33 20.61 -3.27
CA ILE A 72 48.47 20.81 -4.71
C ILE A 72 48.05 19.53 -5.44
N ARG A 73 47.03 19.62 -6.29
CA ARG A 73 46.50 18.52 -7.11
C ARG A 73 46.63 18.87 -8.59
N LYS A 74 46.81 17.86 -9.44
CA LYS A 74 46.74 18.03 -10.90
C LYS A 74 45.30 17.82 -11.32
N ILE A 75 44.74 18.78 -12.04
CA ILE A 75 43.35 18.72 -12.47
C ILE A 75 43.21 19.06 -13.94
N CYS A 76 42.13 18.58 -14.55
CA CYS A 76 41.59 19.14 -15.77
C CYS A 76 40.25 19.80 -15.47
N ALA A 77 40.13 21.10 -15.74
CA ALA A 77 38.88 21.85 -15.62
C ALA A 77 38.32 22.29 -16.98
N ASN A 78 38.91 21.85 -18.10
CA ASN A 78 38.42 22.22 -19.43
C ASN A 78 37.20 21.35 -19.78
N PRO A 79 35.98 21.92 -19.90
CA PRO A 79 34.77 21.17 -20.23
C PRO A 79 34.78 20.57 -21.64
N GLU A 80 35.66 21.03 -22.52
CA GLU A 80 35.84 20.50 -23.87
C GLU A 80 36.93 19.43 -23.97
N CYS A 81 37.52 19.00 -22.83
CA CYS A 81 38.55 17.98 -22.85
C CYS A 81 37.96 16.63 -23.30
N PRO A 82 38.41 16.05 -24.44
CA PRO A 82 37.84 14.79 -24.96
C PRO A 82 38.19 13.59 -24.08
N ILE A 83 39.21 13.70 -23.21
CA ILE A 83 39.69 12.63 -22.33
C ILE A 83 38.86 12.57 -21.03
N HIS A 84 38.53 13.73 -20.45
CA HIS A 84 37.89 13.82 -19.12
C HIS A 84 36.40 14.19 -19.18
N HIS A 85 35.94 14.79 -20.28
CA HIS A 85 34.55 15.16 -20.51
C HIS A 85 34.05 14.62 -21.87
N PRO A 86 34.01 13.30 -22.08
CA PRO A 86 33.50 12.73 -23.32
C PRO A 86 32.03 13.16 -23.51
N LYS A 87 31.69 13.72 -24.68
CA LYS A 87 30.34 14.20 -25.00
C LYS A 87 29.32 13.05 -24.92
N ARG A 88 28.61 12.93 -23.80
CA ARG A 88 27.54 11.93 -23.56
C ARG A 88 26.21 12.25 -24.26
N GLN A 89 26.18 13.21 -25.18
CA GLN A 89 24.93 13.79 -25.71
C GLN A 89 24.04 12.81 -26.48
N ASN A 90 24.60 11.83 -27.20
CA ASN A 90 23.78 10.98 -28.07
C ASN A 90 23.13 9.78 -27.38
N GLN A 91 23.69 9.27 -26.29
CA GLN A 91 23.12 8.10 -25.60
C GLN A 91 21.95 8.45 -24.68
N HIS A 92 21.97 9.63 -24.03
CA HIS A 92 20.85 10.06 -23.18
C HIS A 92 19.61 10.43 -24.01
N ASN A 93 19.77 11.13 -25.13
CA ASN A 93 18.62 11.61 -25.92
C ASN A 93 17.77 10.47 -26.52
N HIS A 94 18.38 9.37 -26.98
CA HIS A 94 17.64 8.22 -27.51
C HIS A 94 16.96 7.40 -26.41
N ALA A 95 17.62 7.23 -25.27
CA ALA A 95 17.03 6.57 -24.10
C ALA A 95 15.83 7.37 -23.55
N ASP A 96 15.95 8.70 -23.49
CA ASP A 96 14.89 9.60 -23.04
C ASP A 96 13.70 9.64 -24.02
N ALA A 97 13.95 9.60 -25.32
CA ALA A 97 12.90 9.56 -26.34
C ALA A 97 12.12 8.23 -26.29
N ALA A 98 12.82 7.10 -26.19
CA ALA A 98 12.21 5.79 -26.04
C ALA A 98 11.40 5.69 -24.74
N PHE A 99 11.93 6.22 -23.64
CA PHE A 99 11.24 6.26 -22.35
C PHE A 99 9.96 7.10 -22.40
N LYS A 100 10.00 8.29 -23.02
CA LYS A 100 8.82 9.14 -23.21
C LYS A 100 7.78 8.50 -24.12
N ALA A 101 8.20 7.83 -25.19
CA ALA A 101 7.31 7.10 -26.08
C ALA A 101 6.59 5.94 -25.35
N GLU A 102 7.32 5.19 -24.52
CA GLU A 102 6.75 4.12 -23.70
C GLU A 102 5.77 4.66 -22.64
N GLN A 103 6.09 5.78 -21.99
CA GLN A 103 5.16 6.43 -21.06
C GLN A 103 3.87 6.91 -21.73
N GLU A 104 3.99 7.54 -22.90
CA GLU A 104 2.83 8.00 -23.67
C GLU A 104 2.00 6.81 -24.16
N LYS A 105 2.64 5.72 -24.58
CA LYS A 105 1.97 4.46 -24.92
C LYS A 105 1.17 3.93 -23.72
N ARG A 106 1.78 3.84 -22.53
CA ARG A 106 1.09 3.43 -21.29
C ARG A 106 -0.09 4.32 -20.96
N ARG A 107 0.08 5.65 -21.05
CA ARG A 107 -1.01 6.61 -20.82
C ARG A 107 -2.18 6.37 -21.78
N ARG A 108 -1.88 6.12 -23.06
CA ARG A 108 -2.91 5.81 -24.06
C ARG A 108 -3.59 4.48 -23.80
N GLU A 109 -2.84 3.45 -23.43
CA GLU A 109 -3.38 2.13 -23.07
C GLU A 109 -4.27 2.21 -21.83
N GLU A 110 -3.85 2.94 -20.79
CA GLU A 110 -4.64 3.20 -19.59
C GLU A 110 -5.92 3.98 -19.92
N ALA A 111 -5.83 5.04 -20.72
CA ALA A 111 -6.98 5.83 -21.15
C ALA A 111 -7.96 4.99 -21.99
N LEU A 112 -7.45 4.14 -22.90
CA LEU A 112 -8.26 3.24 -23.70
C LEU A 112 -8.95 2.18 -22.80
N ALA A 113 -8.23 1.60 -21.85
CA ALA A 113 -8.78 0.63 -20.90
C ALA A 113 -9.86 1.27 -20.02
N GLN A 114 -9.64 2.48 -19.52
CA GLN A 114 -10.62 3.23 -18.74
C GLN A 114 -11.87 3.56 -19.55
N ALA A 115 -11.70 4.10 -20.77
CA ALA A 115 -12.81 4.44 -21.65
C ALA A 115 -13.61 3.20 -22.06
N THR A 116 -12.92 2.09 -22.37
CA THR A 116 -13.55 0.81 -22.70
C THR A 116 -14.31 0.27 -21.49
N GLY A 117 -13.70 0.29 -20.30
CA GLY A 117 -14.34 -0.15 -19.06
C GLY A 117 -15.63 0.62 -18.75
N LEU A 118 -15.63 1.94 -18.90
CA LEU A 118 -16.83 2.77 -18.71
C LEU A 118 -17.92 2.47 -19.74
N ARG A 119 -17.55 2.24 -21.02
CA ARG A 119 -18.52 1.88 -22.07
C ARG A 119 -19.12 0.50 -21.82
N VAL A 120 -18.32 -0.48 -21.40
CA VAL A 120 -18.80 -1.81 -21.02
C VAL A 120 -19.76 -1.71 -19.83
N LEU A 121 -19.40 -0.93 -18.80
CA LEU A 121 -20.27 -0.72 -17.64
C LEU A 121 -21.62 -0.09 -18.03
N LYS A 122 -21.60 0.90 -18.93
CA LYS A 122 -22.81 1.52 -19.46
C LYS A 122 -23.68 0.49 -20.20
N ALA A 123 -23.09 -0.28 -21.11
CA ALA A 123 -23.80 -1.32 -21.85
C ALA A 123 -24.38 -2.40 -20.94
N ILE A 124 -23.67 -2.78 -19.87
CA ILE A 124 -24.22 -3.66 -18.83
C ILE A 124 -25.45 -3.03 -18.19
N GLY A 125 -25.38 -1.75 -17.79
CA GLY A 125 -26.51 -1.02 -17.20
C GLY A 125 -27.74 -0.97 -18.11
N GLU A 126 -27.55 -0.81 -19.42
CA GLU A 126 -28.63 -0.85 -20.42
C GLU A 126 -29.23 -2.25 -20.59
N ALA A 127 -28.46 -3.31 -20.30
CA ALA A 127 -28.90 -4.69 -20.39
C ALA A 127 -29.57 -5.23 -19.12
N VAL A 128 -29.49 -4.52 -17.98
CA VAL A 128 -30.14 -4.94 -16.72
C VAL A 128 -31.67 -4.79 -16.85
N PRO A 129 -32.46 -5.84 -16.57
CA PRO A 129 -33.91 -5.75 -16.65
C PRO A 129 -34.48 -4.86 -15.54
N VAL A 130 -35.62 -4.19 -15.82
CA VAL A 130 -36.35 -3.36 -14.86
C VAL A 130 -36.71 -4.14 -13.58
N ARG A 131 -37.01 -5.42 -13.73
CA ARG A 131 -37.17 -6.37 -12.61
C ARG A 131 -36.07 -7.41 -12.70
N LEU A 132 -35.24 -7.48 -11.67
CA LEU A 132 -34.17 -8.47 -11.58
C LEU A 132 -34.76 -9.87 -11.48
N MET A 133 -34.28 -10.77 -12.34
CA MET A 133 -34.68 -12.18 -12.35
C MET A 133 -33.74 -13.00 -11.47
N LYS A 134 -34.06 -14.27 -11.22
CA LYS A 134 -33.23 -15.21 -10.43
C LYS A 134 -31.75 -15.16 -10.77
N ARG A 135 -31.41 -15.13 -12.06
CA ARG A 135 -30.02 -15.07 -12.53
C ARG A 135 -29.30 -13.82 -12.03
N ASP A 136 -29.96 -12.66 -12.15
CA ASP A 136 -29.36 -11.37 -11.80
C ASP A 136 -29.26 -11.23 -10.28
N LEU A 137 -30.29 -11.64 -9.54
CA LEU A 137 -30.27 -11.68 -8.06
C LEU A 137 -29.20 -12.65 -7.53
N LEU A 138 -29.05 -13.82 -8.14
CA LEU A 138 -28.01 -14.79 -7.79
C LEU A 138 -26.62 -14.20 -8.01
N PHE A 139 -26.40 -13.56 -9.17
CA PHE A 139 -25.13 -12.90 -9.48
C PHE A 139 -24.78 -11.83 -8.43
N VAL A 140 -25.73 -10.96 -8.11
CA VAL A 140 -25.52 -9.90 -7.10
C VAL A 140 -25.29 -10.49 -5.71
N ALA A 141 -26.10 -11.47 -5.29
CA ALA A 141 -25.96 -12.11 -3.97
C ALA A 141 -24.59 -12.80 -3.83
N GLN A 142 -24.14 -13.54 -4.85
CA GLN A 142 -22.82 -14.17 -4.85
C GLN A 142 -21.71 -13.13 -4.76
N ARG A 143 -21.80 -12.04 -5.53
CA ARG A 143 -20.75 -11.01 -5.49
C ARG A 143 -20.69 -10.29 -4.15
N LEU A 144 -21.84 -9.86 -3.60
CA LEU A 144 -21.88 -9.12 -2.35
C LEU A 144 -21.47 -9.97 -1.14
N THR A 145 -21.86 -11.25 -1.09
CA THR A 145 -21.52 -12.12 0.05
C THR A 145 -20.02 -12.39 0.14
N THR A 146 -19.26 -12.37 -0.97
CA THR A 146 -17.79 -12.48 -0.92
C THR A 146 -17.09 -11.28 -0.27
N MET A 147 -17.80 -10.17 -0.07
CA MET A 147 -17.25 -8.97 0.57
C MET A 147 -17.48 -8.95 2.10
N LEU A 148 -18.27 -9.88 2.63
CA LEU A 148 -18.57 -9.97 4.06
C LEU A 148 -17.49 -10.74 4.81
N ASP A 149 -17.25 -10.33 6.07
CA ASP A 149 -16.47 -11.11 7.02
C ASP A 149 -17.23 -12.37 7.51
N GLU A 150 -16.50 -13.34 8.05
CA GLU A 150 -17.07 -14.61 8.55
C GLU A 150 -18.16 -14.42 9.62
N ARG A 151 -18.05 -13.39 10.45
CA ARG A 151 -19.05 -13.11 11.49
C ARG A 151 -20.38 -12.68 10.85
N ARG A 152 -20.34 -11.82 9.85
CA ARG A 152 -21.52 -11.35 9.10
C ARG A 152 -22.12 -12.46 8.25
N LEU A 153 -21.28 -13.30 7.63
CA LEU A 153 -21.73 -14.50 6.93
C LEU A 153 -22.47 -15.46 7.87
N ALA A 154 -21.96 -15.67 9.09
CA ALA A 154 -22.64 -16.47 10.11
C ALA A 154 -23.98 -15.87 10.57
N VAL A 155 -24.16 -14.55 10.51
CA VAL A 155 -25.48 -13.91 10.75
C VAL A 155 -26.47 -14.31 9.65
N LEU A 156 -26.07 -14.21 8.37
CA LEU A 156 -26.94 -14.60 7.25
C LEU A 156 -27.31 -16.09 7.28
N VAL A 157 -26.33 -16.96 7.53
CA VAL A 157 -26.57 -18.42 7.64
C VAL A 157 -27.60 -18.72 8.72
N ARG A 158 -27.50 -18.08 9.89
CA ARG A 158 -28.47 -18.24 10.99
C ARG A 158 -29.83 -17.65 10.65
N GLN A 159 -29.87 -16.46 10.05
CA GLN A 159 -31.11 -15.76 9.71
C GLN A 159 -31.98 -16.56 8.73
N HIS A 160 -31.35 -17.20 7.74
CA HIS A 160 -32.06 -17.97 6.70
C HIS A 160 -32.28 -19.44 7.08
N GLY A 161 -31.97 -19.83 8.33
CA GLY A 161 -32.12 -21.20 8.80
C GLY A 161 -31.33 -22.21 7.96
N ILE A 162 -30.24 -21.77 7.32
CA ILE A 162 -29.39 -22.64 6.53
C ILE A 162 -28.70 -23.56 7.54
N ASN A 163 -28.83 -24.88 7.34
CA ASN A 163 -28.33 -25.91 8.25
C ASN A 163 -27.03 -25.46 8.91
N LYS A 164 -26.99 -25.52 10.26
CA LYS A 164 -25.78 -25.14 10.99
C LYS A 164 -24.60 -25.82 10.31
N PRO A 165 -23.50 -25.08 10.05
CA PRO A 165 -22.31 -25.68 9.48
C PRO A 165 -22.01 -26.94 10.30
N LYS A 166 -21.83 -28.08 9.62
CA LYS A 166 -21.28 -29.26 10.30
C LYS A 166 -19.99 -28.82 10.99
N ASP A 167 -19.66 -29.38 12.15
CA ASP A 167 -18.50 -28.92 12.94
C ASP A 167 -17.26 -28.72 12.03
N GLY A 168 -16.83 -27.45 11.90
CA GLY A 168 -15.70 -27.03 11.05
C GLY A 168 -16.04 -26.52 9.64
N GLU A 169 -17.30 -26.49 9.19
CA GLU A 169 -17.66 -25.96 7.87
C GLU A 169 -17.74 -24.42 7.88
N ALA A 170 -17.01 -23.76 6.96
CA ALA A 170 -16.97 -22.31 6.88
C ALA A 170 -18.35 -21.73 6.45
N PRO A 171 -18.89 -20.71 7.14
CA PRO A 171 -20.11 -20.01 6.75
C PRO A 171 -20.14 -19.58 5.28
N ALA A 172 -19.00 -19.11 4.74
CA ALA A 172 -18.86 -18.77 3.33
C ALA A 172 -19.21 -19.94 2.39
N LYS A 173 -18.72 -21.15 2.71
CA LYS A 173 -18.95 -22.36 1.91
C LYS A 173 -20.42 -22.80 1.97
N VAL A 174 -21.00 -22.77 3.17
CA VAL A 174 -22.42 -23.11 3.37
C VAL A 174 -23.33 -22.16 2.60
N LEU A 175 -23.07 -20.85 2.68
CA LEU A 175 -23.85 -19.85 1.98
C LEU A 175 -23.67 -19.96 0.45
N ALA A 176 -22.44 -20.14 -0.03
CA ALA A 176 -22.17 -20.33 -1.47
C ALA A 176 -22.90 -21.56 -2.06
N ALA A 177 -23.02 -22.64 -1.30
CA ALA A 177 -23.78 -23.83 -1.72
C ALA A 177 -25.30 -23.64 -1.68
N PHE A 178 -25.78 -22.71 -0.85
CA PHE A 178 -27.20 -22.39 -0.71
C PHE A 178 -27.71 -21.45 -1.81
N LEU A 179 -26.94 -20.39 -2.15
CA LEU A 179 -27.40 -19.33 -3.06
C LEU A 179 -27.97 -19.84 -4.40
N PRO A 180 -27.34 -20.79 -5.13
CA PRO A 180 -27.88 -21.26 -6.41
C PRO A 180 -29.25 -21.98 -6.29
N LYS A 181 -29.54 -22.53 -5.10
CA LYS A 181 -30.77 -23.27 -4.79
C LYS A 181 -31.88 -22.38 -4.25
N ALA A 182 -31.57 -21.13 -3.90
CA ALA A 182 -32.53 -20.22 -3.32
C ALA A 182 -33.55 -19.73 -4.37
N GLU A 183 -34.77 -19.50 -3.90
CA GLU A 183 -35.82 -18.84 -4.68
C GLU A 183 -35.55 -17.34 -4.81
N GLU A 184 -36.18 -16.69 -5.80
CA GLU A 184 -36.00 -15.25 -6.06
C GLU A 184 -36.31 -14.39 -4.83
N SER A 185 -37.35 -14.73 -4.07
CA SER A 185 -37.72 -14.03 -2.83
C SER A 185 -36.59 -14.08 -1.79
N LYS A 186 -35.98 -15.25 -1.60
CA LYS A 186 -34.85 -15.44 -0.68
C LYS A 186 -33.60 -14.72 -1.15
N LEU A 187 -33.30 -14.79 -2.45
CA LEU A 187 -32.17 -14.06 -3.03
C LEU A 187 -32.34 -12.54 -2.85
N GLY A 188 -33.54 -12.01 -3.11
CA GLY A 188 -33.86 -10.60 -2.88
C GLY A 188 -33.62 -10.18 -1.43
N CYS A 189 -34.11 -10.95 -0.46
CA CYS A 189 -33.86 -10.68 0.96
C CYS A 189 -32.36 -10.72 1.30
N ILE A 190 -31.61 -11.73 0.83
CA ILE A 190 -30.18 -11.85 1.08
C ILE A 190 -29.40 -10.67 0.50
N VAL A 191 -29.74 -10.20 -0.70
CA VAL A 191 -29.10 -9.02 -1.32
C VAL A 191 -29.28 -7.80 -0.44
N VAL A 192 -30.51 -7.54 0.00
CA VAL A 192 -30.84 -6.40 0.87
C VAL A 192 -30.13 -6.50 2.22
N GLU A 193 -30.20 -7.66 2.87
CA GLU A 193 -29.55 -7.88 4.17
C GLU A 193 -28.03 -7.75 4.07
N THR A 194 -27.42 -8.23 2.98
CA THR A 194 -25.98 -8.10 2.74
C THR A 194 -25.58 -6.64 2.53
N ALA A 195 -26.35 -5.86 1.77
CA ALA A 195 -26.10 -4.43 1.58
C ALA A 195 -26.19 -3.65 2.89
N ILE A 196 -27.19 -3.97 3.73
CA ILE A 196 -27.34 -3.42 5.08
C ILE A 196 -26.13 -3.77 5.94
N LEU A 197 -25.74 -5.05 5.97
CA LEU A 197 -24.58 -5.51 6.74
C LEU A 197 -23.28 -4.85 6.28
N LEU A 198 -23.04 -4.72 4.98
CA LEU A 198 -21.85 -4.05 4.43
C LEU A 198 -21.77 -2.58 4.84
N SER A 199 -22.93 -1.90 4.96
CA SER A 199 -23.02 -0.50 5.36
C SER A 199 -22.76 -0.26 6.86
N MET A 200 -22.78 -1.32 7.68
CA MET A 200 -22.45 -1.23 9.10
C MET A 200 -20.93 -1.27 9.32
N HIS A 201 -20.29 -0.12 9.41
CA HIS A 201 -18.84 -0.06 9.66
C HIS A 201 -18.48 -0.23 11.14
N ASN A 202 -19.28 0.32 12.05
CA ASN A 202 -19.08 0.24 13.51
C ASN A 202 -20.44 0.16 14.24
N GLN A 203 -20.42 -0.01 15.57
CA GLN A 203 -21.65 -0.20 16.36
C GLN A 203 -22.57 1.04 16.36
N THR A 204 -22.00 2.24 16.35
CA THR A 204 -22.76 3.50 16.29
C THR A 204 -23.45 3.68 14.93
N ASP A 205 -22.78 3.29 13.84
CA ASP A 205 -23.35 3.31 12.49
C ASP A 205 -24.41 2.23 12.30
N ALA A 206 -24.25 1.07 12.96
CA ALA A 206 -25.19 -0.04 12.85
C ALA A 206 -26.62 0.35 13.25
N ALA A 207 -26.78 1.08 14.36
CA ALA A 207 -28.11 1.52 14.81
C ALA A 207 -28.76 2.52 13.85
N ARG A 208 -27.97 3.42 13.25
CA ARG A 208 -28.45 4.38 12.24
C ARG A 208 -28.87 3.65 10.97
N VAL A 209 -28.00 2.82 10.40
CA VAL A 209 -28.25 2.05 9.18
C VAL A 209 -29.49 1.16 9.32
N LEU A 210 -29.68 0.51 10.48
CA LEU A 210 -30.88 -0.29 10.73
C LEU A 210 -32.16 0.55 10.77
N ARG A 211 -32.13 1.74 11.38
CA ARG A 211 -33.30 2.63 11.42
C ARG A 211 -33.65 3.14 10.02
N ASP A 212 -32.65 3.55 9.24
CA ASP A 212 -32.86 4.03 7.88
C ASP A 212 -33.45 2.92 7.00
N ALA A 213 -32.91 1.70 7.08
CA ALA A 213 -33.47 0.54 6.39
C ALA A 213 -34.88 0.20 6.87
N ALA A 214 -35.13 0.21 8.18
CA ALA A 214 -36.45 -0.06 8.74
C ALA A 214 -37.50 0.95 8.26
N GLN A 215 -37.13 2.22 8.09
CA GLN A 215 -38.02 3.23 7.53
C GLN A 215 -38.41 2.91 6.08
N VAL A 216 -37.45 2.52 5.23
CA VAL A 216 -37.68 2.14 3.82
C VAL A 216 -38.62 0.94 3.73
N TYR A 217 -38.39 -0.07 4.56
CA TYR A 217 -39.20 -1.30 4.58
C TYR A 217 -40.44 -1.22 5.51
N LYS A 218 -40.72 -0.04 6.09
CA LYS A 218 -41.85 0.21 7.00
C LYS A 218 -41.90 -0.78 8.18
N VAL A 219 -40.74 -1.08 8.76
CA VAL A 219 -40.58 -1.96 9.92
C VAL A 219 -40.65 -1.14 11.20
N ASP A 220 -41.51 -1.54 12.13
CA ASP A 220 -41.66 -0.90 13.44
C ASP A 220 -40.54 -1.35 14.40
N VAL A 221 -39.52 -0.50 14.51
CA VAL A 221 -38.34 -0.74 15.37
C VAL A 221 -38.71 -0.71 16.85
N ASP A 222 -39.67 0.12 17.26
CA ASP A 222 -40.05 0.29 18.66
C ASP A 222 -40.82 -0.94 19.16
N SER A 223 -41.74 -1.46 18.35
CA SER A 223 -42.45 -2.71 18.62
C SER A 223 -41.49 -3.90 18.73
N ILE A 224 -40.53 -4.01 17.80
CA ILE A 224 -39.48 -5.05 17.86
C ILE A 224 -38.65 -4.89 19.14
N SER A 225 -38.22 -3.67 19.46
CA SER A 225 -37.41 -3.38 20.65
C SER A 225 -38.16 -3.70 21.94
N ALA A 226 -39.46 -3.40 22.01
CA ALA A 226 -40.31 -3.74 23.14
C ALA A 226 -40.43 -5.26 23.32
N ARG A 227 -40.66 -6.01 22.23
CA ARG A 227 -40.73 -7.47 22.26
C ARG A 227 -39.42 -8.09 22.71
N VAL A 228 -38.29 -7.61 22.19
CA VAL A 228 -36.96 -8.07 22.60
C VAL A 228 -36.73 -7.82 24.10
N LYS A 229 -37.04 -6.62 24.61
CA LYS A 229 -36.94 -6.33 26.06
C LYS A 229 -37.78 -7.29 26.91
N GLN A 230 -38.99 -7.64 26.46
CA GLN A 230 -39.83 -8.63 27.14
C GLN A 230 -39.21 -10.03 27.12
N GLU A 231 -38.64 -10.47 26.00
CA GLU A 231 -37.93 -11.76 25.89
C GLU A 231 -36.74 -11.85 26.86
N PHE A 232 -35.97 -10.77 27.01
CA PHE A 232 -34.87 -10.71 27.97
C PHE A 232 -35.38 -10.76 29.42
N ALA A 233 -36.39 -9.94 29.76
CA ALA A 233 -36.98 -9.95 31.10
C ALA A 233 -37.61 -11.31 31.47
N ALA A 234 -38.19 -12.02 30.50
CA ALA A 234 -38.73 -13.37 30.69
C ALA A 234 -37.62 -14.41 30.94
N LYS A 235 -36.49 -14.31 30.23
CA LYS A 235 -35.32 -15.19 30.46
C LYS A 235 -34.67 -14.97 31.83
N GLU A 236 -34.62 -13.72 32.29
CA GLU A 236 -34.11 -13.40 33.64
C GLU A 236 -35.01 -13.99 34.74
N LYS A 237 -36.33 -13.92 34.57
CA LYS A 237 -37.30 -14.49 35.53
C LYS A 237 -37.42 -16.02 35.44
N GLY A 238 -37.11 -16.60 34.28
CA GLY A 238 -37.18 -18.04 34.01
C GLY A 238 -35.92 -18.83 34.37
N THR A 239 -34.89 -18.19 34.94
CA THR A 239 -33.71 -18.88 35.48
C THR A 239 -33.92 -19.10 36.97
N PRO A 240 -34.50 -20.23 37.44
CA PRO A 240 -34.41 -20.57 38.84
C PRO A 240 -32.93 -20.75 39.16
N ALA A 241 -32.43 -19.95 40.09
CA ALA A 241 -31.15 -20.19 40.73
C ALA A 241 -31.09 -21.69 41.05
N LYS A 242 -30.16 -22.40 40.41
CA LYS A 242 -29.71 -23.70 40.89
C LYS A 242 -29.31 -23.46 42.34
N LYS A 243 -30.20 -23.76 43.27
CA LYS A 243 -29.87 -23.92 44.68
C LYS A 243 -28.74 -24.94 44.66
N THR A 244 -27.53 -24.45 44.88
CA THR A 244 -26.42 -25.24 45.36
C THR A 244 -26.87 -25.81 46.69
N THR A 245 -27.49 -26.98 46.65
CA THR A 245 -27.63 -27.85 47.81
C THR A 245 -26.20 -28.16 48.30
N PRO A 246 -25.85 -27.85 49.56
CA PRO A 246 -24.58 -28.25 50.11
C PRO A 246 -24.52 -29.77 50.14
N LYS A 247 -23.47 -30.34 49.55
CA LYS A 247 -23.12 -31.76 49.59
C LYS A 247 -23.01 -32.20 51.06
N PRO A 248 -23.80 -33.19 51.55
CA PRO A 248 -23.59 -33.75 52.88
C PRO A 248 -22.23 -34.45 52.94
N GLN A 249 -21.42 -34.06 53.93
CA GLN A 249 -20.16 -34.73 54.28
C GLN A 249 -20.42 -36.20 54.62
N ALA A 250 -19.74 -37.10 53.90
CA ALA A 250 -19.64 -38.50 54.30
C ALA A 250 -18.79 -38.59 55.58
N LYS A 251 -19.44 -38.89 56.72
CA LYS A 251 -18.75 -39.33 57.93
C LYS A 251 -18.28 -40.78 57.73
N SER A 252 -16.98 -40.97 57.76
CA SER A 252 -16.32 -42.27 57.85
C SER A 252 -16.63 -42.94 59.20
N SER A 253 -17.30 -44.09 59.18
CA SER A 253 -17.37 -45.01 60.33
C SER A 253 -16.23 -46.02 60.23
N LYS A 254 -15.17 -45.82 61.02
CA LYS A 254 -14.34 -46.92 61.53
C LYS A 254 -14.77 -47.19 62.97
N LYS A 255 -15.23 -48.39 63.25
CA LYS A 255 -15.35 -48.93 64.62
C LYS A 255 -14.45 -50.16 64.67
N ALA A 256 -13.48 -50.15 65.57
CA ALA A 256 -12.61 -51.29 65.85
C ALA A 256 -13.11 -52.03 67.11
N VAL A 257 -13.32 -53.33 66.92
CA VAL A 257 -13.17 -54.48 67.84
C VAL A 257 -13.96 -54.49 69.16
N ALA A 258 -14.83 -55.49 69.27
CA ALA A 258 -14.61 -56.64 70.15
C ALA A 258 -14.69 -57.91 69.30
#